data_AF-D4M170-F1
#
_entry.id   AF-D4M170-F1
#
_cell.length_a   1.000
_cell.length_b   1.000
_cell.length_c   1.000
_cell.angle_alpha   90.00
_cell.angle_beta   90.00
_cell.angle_gamma   90.00
#
_symmetry.space_group_name_H-M   'P 1'
#
loop_
_entity.id
_entity.type
_entity.pdbx_description
1 polymer ?
#
loop_
_entity_poly.entity_id
_entity_poly.type
_entity_poly.pdbx_seq_one_letter_code
_entity_poly.pdbx_strand_id
1 'polypeptide(L)'
;MAKYKESLVKKIRIEQEENQKQKKLQEKYGIQNENVRIVERNNMGKFLVRTMGRCIRITALIMLFVLAAIGLIALIYPEIRQELIQVLGGVLTEGQKLIRG
;
A
#
# COMPACT_ATOMS: atom_id res chain seq x y z
N MET A 1 8.46 -6.35 -52.93
CA MET A 1 7.79 -7.64 -52.69
C MET A 1 8.30 -8.36 -51.43
N ALA A 2 9.60 -8.63 -51.29
CA ALA A 2 10.14 -9.38 -50.13
C ALA A 2 9.83 -8.76 -48.76
N LYS A 3 9.97 -7.44 -48.63
CA LYS A 3 9.68 -6.69 -47.39
C LYS A 3 8.22 -6.78 -46.93
N TYR A 4 7.29 -6.96 -47.88
CA TYR A 4 5.86 -7.14 -47.59
C TYR A 4 5.59 -8.55 -47.04
N LYS A 5 6.22 -9.58 -47.62
CA LYS A 5 6.14 -10.95 -47.10
C LYS A 5 6.69 -11.07 -45.68
N GLU A 6 7.84 -10.47 -45.38
CA GLU A 6 8.39 -10.49 -44.01
C GLU A 6 7.45 -9.83 -42.99
N SER A 7 6.87 -8.68 -43.34
CA SER A 7 5.91 -7.99 -42.48
C SER A 7 4.66 -8.84 -42.20
N LEU A 8 4.12 -9.51 -43.22
CA LEU A 8 2.99 -10.42 -43.06
C LEU A 8 3.33 -11.63 -42.18
N VAL A 9 4.48 -12.27 -42.40
CA VAL A 9 4.93 -13.41 -41.59
C VAL A 9 5.12 -12.99 -40.12
N LYS A 10 5.67 -11.80 -39.88
CA LYS A 10 5.82 -11.25 -38.52
C LYS A 10 4.48 -11.02 -37.83
N LYS A 11 3.49 -10.47 -38.55
CA LYS A 11 2.12 -10.29 -38.02
C LYS A 11 1.46 -11.62 -37.66
N ILE A 12 1.56 -12.62 -38.54
CA ILE A 12 1.00 -13.96 -38.30
C ILE A 12 1.61 -14.59 -37.04
N ARG A 13 2.93 -14.46 -36.83
CA ARG A 13 3.59 -14.97 -35.62
C ARG A 13 3.10 -14.28 -34.34
N ILE A 14 2.99 -12.96 -34.36
CA ILE A 14 2.49 -12.18 -33.22
C ILE A 14 1.06 -12.62 -32.86
N GLU A 15 0.19 -12.76 -33.87
CA GLU A 15 -1.19 -13.21 -33.68
C GLU A 15 -1.26 -14.64 -33.13
N GLN A 16 -0.40 -15.56 -33.60
CA GLN A 16 -0.29 -16.90 -33.04
C GLN A 16 0.15 -16.90 -31.57
N GLU A 17 1.12 -16.07 -31.21
CA GLU A 17 1.58 -15.94 -29.82
C GLU A 17 0.48 -15.36 -28.91
N GLU A 18 -0.27 -14.37 -29.37
CA GLU A 18 -1.40 -13.81 -28.63
C GLU A 18 -2.52 -14.84 -28.43
N ASN A 19 -2.85 -15.60 -29.47
CA ASN A 19 -3.85 -16.66 -29.39
C ASN A 19 -3.43 -17.79 -28.43
N GLN A 20 -2.14 -18.17 -28.41
CA GLN A 20 -1.63 -19.14 -27.44
C GLN A 20 -1.69 -18.62 -26.00
N LYS A 21 -1.36 -17.33 -25.77
CA LYS A 21 -1.49 -16.70 -24.44
C LYS A 21 -2.95 -16.68 -23.98
N GLN A 22 -3.88 -16.38 -24.89
CA GLN A 22 -5.30 -16.34 -24.61
C GLN A 22 -5.87 -17.74 -24.29
N LYS A 23 -5.47 -18.78 -25.03
CA LYS A 23 -5.84 -20.18 -24.74
C LYS A 23 -5.37 -20.62 -23.35
N LYS A 24 -4.12 -20.30 -22.97
CA LYS A 24 -3.61 -20.60 -21.62
C LYS A 24 -4.44 -19.93 -20.52
N LEU A 25 -4.88 -18.69 -20.73
CA LEU A 25 -5.76 -18.00 -19.79
C LEU A 25 -7.15 -18.64 -19.74
N GLN A 26 -7.72 -19.01 -20.88
CA GLN A 26 -9.00 -19.69 -20.98
C GLN A 26 -9.00 -21.04 -20.25
N GLU A 27 -7.96 -21.85 -20.46
CA GLU A 27 -7.75 -23.12 -19.74
C GLU A 27 -7.60 -22.89 -18.23
N LYS A 28 -6.79 -21.91 -17.82
CA LYS A 28 -6.56 -21.56 -16.40
C LYS A 28 -7.85 -21.18 -15.67
N TYR A 29 -8.77 -20.50 -16.34
CA TYR A 29 -10.04 -20.02 -15.77
C TYR A 29 -11.26 -20.88 -16.14
N GLY A 30 -11.08 -21.98 -16.88
CA GLY A 30 -12.15 -22.88 -17.30
C GLY A 30 -13.17 -22.28 -18.29
N ILE A 31 -12.77 -21.23 -19.02
CA ILE A 31 -13.66 -20.51 -19.95
C ILE A 31 -13.40 -21.00 -21.38
N GLN A 32 -14.33 -21.76 -21.96
CA GLN A 32 -14.21 -22.30 -23.32
C GLN A 32 -14.81 -21.40 -24.41
N ASN A 33 -15.08 -20.12 -24.09
CA ASN A 33 -15.71 -19.20 -25.02
C ASN A 33 -14.66 -18.41 -25.82
N GLU A 34 -14.58 -18.67 -27.12
CA GLU A 34 -13.66 -18.00 -28.05
C GLU A 34 -13.98 -16.51 -28.26
N ASN A 35 -15.21 -16.07 -27.95
CA ASN A 35 -15.61 -14.67 -28.06
C ASN A 35 -15.22 -13.82 -26.83
N VAL A 36 -14.50 -14.39 -25.85
CA VAL A 36 -14.12 -13.71 -24.60
C VAL A 36 -12.61 -13.58 -24.48
N ARG A 37 -12.15 -12.33 -24.34
CA ARG A 37 -10.75 -12.02 -24.02
C ARG A 37 -10.57 -11.89 -22.52
N ILE A 38 -9.59 -12.63 -21.97
CA ILE A 38 -9.31 -12.68 -20.54
C ILE A 38 -8.11 -11.79 -20.27
N VAL A 39 -8.26 -10.88 -19.32
CA VAL A 39 -7.19 -9.97 -18.92
C VAL A 39 -7.06 -10.07 -17.41
N GLU A 40 -5.95 -10.62 -16.94
CA GLU A 40 -5.62 -10.62 -15.52
C GLU A 40 -5.29 -9.19 -15.09
N ARG A 41 -6.10 -8.65 -14.17
CA ARG A 41 -5.86 -7.33 -13.59
C ARG A 41 -5.14 -7.47 -12.25
N ASN A 42 -3.90 -7.04 -12.22
CA ASN A 42 -3.18 -6.74 -10.98
C ASN A 42 -3.83 -5.50 -10.33
N ASN A 43 -4.35 -5.64 -9.10
CA ASN A 43 -4.85 -4.54 -8.28
C ASN A 43 -3.94 -4.25 -7.06
N MET A 44 -2.67 -4.61 -7.14
CA MET A 44 -1.70 -4.55 -6.04
C MET A 44 -1.60 -3.14 -5.44
N GLY A 45 -1.63 -2.08 -6.27
CA GLY A 45 -1.61 -0.70 -5.79
C GLY A 45 -2.81 -0.34 -4.90
N LYS A 46 -4.03 -0.75 -5.28
CA LYS A 46 -5.23 -0.54 -4.46
C LYS A 46 -5.17 -1.31 -3.15
N PHE A 47 -4.61 -2.52 -3.18
CA PHE A 47 -4.40 -3.33 -1.99
C PHE A 47 -3.38 -2.69 -1.04
N LEU A 48 -2.27 -2.19 -1.57
CA LEU A 48 -1.21 -1.56 -0.79
C LEU A 48 -1.71 -0.31 -0.07
N VAL A 49 -2.37 0.61 -0.78
CA VAL A 49 -2.91 1.85 -0.19
C VAL A 49 -3.93 1.56 0.91
N ARG A 50 -4.85 0.60 0.66
CA ARG A 50 -5.83 0.18 1.67
C ARG A 50 -5.16 -0.43 2.91
N THR A 51 -4.10 -1.20 2.71
CA THR A 51 -3.35 -1.85 3.79
C THR A 51 -2.57 -0.82 4.60
N MET A 52 -1.86 0.10 3.96
CA MET A 52 -1.14 1.20 4.63
C MET A 52 -2.07 2.05 5.50
N GLY A 53 -3.25 2.42 4.99
CA GLY A 53 -4.23 3.17 5.77
C GLY A 53 -4.70 2.43 7.04
N ARG A 54 -4.87 1.11 6.95
CA ARG A 54 -5.20 0.27 8.12
C ARG A 54 -4.03 0.20 9.11
N CYS A 55 -2.80 0.01 8.63
CA CYS A 55 -1.62 -0.01 9.48
C CYS A 55 -1.48 1.31 10.26
N ILE A 56 -1.62 2.45 9.59
CA ILE A 56 -1.55 3.77 10.24
C ILE A 56 -2.62 3.89 11.35
N ARG A 57 -3.86 3.45 11.09
CA ARG A 57 -4.93 3.47 12.09
C ARG A 57 -4.60 2.59 13.30
N ILE A 58 -4.09 1.38 13.08
CA ILE A 58 -3.72 0.46 14.16
C ILE A 58 -2.59 1.08 15.00
N THR A 59 -1.56 1.60 14.35
CA THR A 59 -0.44 2.27 15.03
C THR A 59 -0.93 3.46 15.87
N ALA A 60 -1.80 4.31 15.31
CA ALA A 60 -2.38 5.44 16.04
C ALA A 60 -3.20 4.98 17.26
N LEU A 61 -3.97 3.89 17.15
CA LEU A 61 -4.71 3.32 18.28
C LEU A 61 -3.77 2.80 19.38
N ILE A 62 -2.69 2.11 19.00
CA ILE A 62 -1.69 1.63 19.97
C ILE A 62 -1.05 2.82 20.70
N MET A 63 -0.62 3.85 19.96
CA MET A 63 -0.07 5.06 20.55
C MET A 63 -1.08 5.72 21.51
N LEU A 64 -2.35 5.82 21.11
CA LEU A 64 -3.41 6.37 21.95
C LEU A 64 -3.56 5.59 23.27
N PHE A 65 -3.53 4.25 23.22
CA PHE A 65 -3.60 3.43 24.44
C PHE A 65 -2.40 3.64 25.36
N VAL A 66 -1.19 3.74 24.80
CA VAL A 66 0.02 4.02 25.58
C VAL A 66 -0.07 5.39 26.24
N LEU A 67 -0.47 6.43 25.48
CA LEU A 67 -0.67 7.77 26.02
C LEU A 67 -1.74 7.80 27.11
N ALA A 68 -2.85 7.06 26.92
CA ALA A 68 -3.91 6.96 27.91
C ALA A 68 -3.43 6.29 29.20
N ALA A 69 -2.64 5.21 29.10
CA ALA A 69 -2.08 4.54 30.27
C ALA A 69 -1.15 5.47 31.07
N ILE A 70 -0.26 6.20 30.38
CA ILE A 70 0.63 7.19 31.01
C ILE A 70 -0.20 8.30 31.68
N GLY A 71 -1.24 8.80 30.99
CA GLY A 71 -2.14 9.81 31.53
C GLY A 71 -2.87 9.36 32.81
N LEU A 72 -3.34 8.10 32.85
CA LEU A 72 -3.96 7.52 34.04
C LEU A 72 -2.96 7.40 35.20
N ILE A 73 -1.74 6.95 34.94
CA ILE A 73 -0.69 6.85 35.96
C ILE A 73 -0.37 8.23 36.53
N ALA A 74 -0.22 9.26 35.69
CA ALA A 74 0.01 10.63 36.13
C ALA A 74 -1.18 11.25 36.89
N LEU A 75 -2.41 10.78 36.65
CA LEU A 75 -3.57 11.22 37.41
C LEU A 75 -3.52 10.69 38.86
N ILE A 76 -3.18 9.41 39.01
CA ILE A 76 -3.15 8.71 40.31
C ILE A 76 -1.95 9.16 41.14
N TYR A 77 -0.77 9.29 40.52
CA TYR A 77 0.48 9.58 41.22
C TYR A 77 0.94 11.02 40.97
N PRO A 78 0.88 11.90 41.99
CA PRO A 78 1.20 13.32 41.84
C PRO A 78 2.67 13.59 41.51
N GLU A 79 3.59 12.77 42.00
CA GLU A 79 5.03 12.93 41.71
C GLU A 79 5.33 12.68 40.23
N ILE A 80 4.75 11.62 39.66
CA ILE A 80 4.91 11.27 38.24
C ILE A 80 4.38 12.40 37.34
N ARG A 81 3.29 13.05 37.74
CA ARG A 81 2.72 14.19 37.00
C ARG A 81 3.68 15.38 36.91
N GLN A 82 4.38 15.70 38.00
CA GLN A 82 5.27 16.86 38.03
C GLN A 82 6.46 16.67 37.08
N GLU A 83 7.10 15.50 37.16
CA GLU A 83 8.17 15.11 36.24
C GLU A 83 7.70 15.16 34.78
N LEU A 84 6.50 14.63 34.50
CA LEU A 84 5.95 14.59 33.15
C LEU A 84 5.68 15.98 32.57
N ILE A 85 5.16 16.91 33.38
CA ILE A 85 4.93 18.31 32.98
C ILE A 85 6.27 19.02 32.71
N GLN A 86 7.29 18.78 33.54
CA GLN A 86 8.61 19.37 33.37
C GLN A 86 9.26 18.92 32.06
N VAL A 87 9.27 17.61 31.79
CA VAL A 87 9.80 17.06 30.55
C VAL A 87 9.03 17.61 29.34
N LEU A 88 7.70 17.67 29.42
CA LEU A 88 6.87 18.22 28.33
C LEU A 88 7.21 19.69 28.06
N GLY A 89 7.36 20.50 29.10
CA GLY A 89 7.76 21.90 28.99
C GLY A 89 9.11 22.06 28.29
N GLY A 90 10.11 21.25 28.67
CA GLY A 90 11.43 21.24 28.05
C GLY A 90 11.42 20.84 26.57
N VAL A 91 10.64 19.83 26.20
CA VAL A 91 10.51 19.41 24.79
C VAL A 91 9.84 20.50 23.95
N LEU A 92 8.82 21.17 24.49
CA LEU A 92 8.13 22.26 23.78
C LEU A 92 9.04 23.46 23.57
N THR A 93 9.84 23.85 24.56
CA THR A 93 10.78 24.97 24.43
C THR A 93 11.90 24.66 23.43
N GLU A 94 12.48 23.47 23.47
CA GLU A 94 13.49 23.05 22.47
C GLU A 94 12.89 22.95 21.06
N GLY A 95 11.67 22.42 20.93
CA GLY A 95 10.95 22.39 19.66
C GLY A 95 10.68 23.79 19.10
N GLN A 96 10.26 24.73 19.94
CA GLN A 96 10.09 26.14 19.54
C GLN A 96 11.40 26.79 19.12
N LYS A 97 12.50 26.46 19.78
CA LYS A 97 13.83 26.97 19.45
C LYS A 97 14.30 26.47 18.08
N LEU A 98 14.03 25.21 17.75
CA LEU A 98 14.34 24.62 16.43
C LEU A 98 13.50 25.21 15.29
N ILE A 99 12.27 25.64 15.57
CA ILE A 99 11.39 26.25 14.56
C ILE A 99 11.72 27.73 14.33
N ARG A 100 12.26 28.42 15.35
CA ARG A 100 12.58 29.86 15.31
C ARG A 100 14.04 30.19 14.97
N GLY A 101 14.96 29.23 15.10
CA GLY A 101 16.36 29.35 14.67
C GLY A 101 16.53 29.04 13.19
#